data_AF-A0AAV3ZUI1-F1
#
_entry.id   AF-A0AAV3ZUI1-F1
#
_cell.length_a   1.000
_cell.length_b   1.000
_cell.length_c   1.000
_cell.angle_alpha   90.00
_cell.angle_beta   90.00
_cell.angle_gamma   90.00
#
_symmetry.space_group_name_H-M   'P 1'
#
loop_
_entity.id
_entity.type
_entity.pdbx_description
1 polymer ?
#
loop_
_entity_poly.entity_id
_entity_poly.type
_entity_poly.pdbx_seq_one_letter_code
_entity_poly.pdbx_strand_id
1 'polypeptide(L)'
;MATMEEIVKQADLLGYRGEKREEYLKQEFKLIAERQEKKEEAERQERKEKGEAERQAREKKEEADRKERLELEKIKLDAEMKLLQAKIEAMIIKNEPDGSSARSSDAGAKHPKLPSFQDGRDDLDIWLTRFERFAESDG
;
A
#
# COMPACT_ATOMS: atom_id res chain seq x y z
N MET A 1 3.17 19.61 -43.00
CA MET A 1 1.85 19.51 -43.65
C MET A 1 1.86 20.47 -44.81
N ALA A 2 1.28 20.11 -45.95
CA ALA A 2 1.20 21.04 -47.07
C ALA A 2 0.36 22.26 -46.67
N THR A 3 0.87 23.44 -46.93
CA THR A 3 0.20 24.72 -46.65
C THR A 3 -0.81 25.02 -47.77
N MET A 4 -1.82 25.83 -47.48
CA MET A 4 -2.83 26.23 -48.47
C MET A 4 -2.20 26.78 -49.76
N GLU A 5 -1.14 27.59 -49.64
CA GLU A 5 -0.43 28.13 -50.79
C GLU A 5 0.26 27.06 -51.65
N GLU A 6 0.77 25.99 -51.04
CA GLU A 6 1.40 24.88 -51.76
C GLU A 6 0.37 24.07 -52.56
N ILE A 7 -0.80 23.79 -51.96
CA ILE A 7 -1.88 23.05 -52.62
C ILE A 7 -2.44 23.86 -53.80
N VAL A 8 -2.58 25.17 -53.63
CA VAL A 8 -3.01 26.09 -54.69
C VAL A 8 -1.99 26.14 -55.83
N LYS A 9 -0.69 26.29 -55.51
CA LYS A 9 0.38 26.25 -56.51
C LYS A 9 0.43 24.91 -57.25
N GLN A 10 0.17 23.81 -56.55
CA GLN A 10 0.14 22.48 -57.12
C GLN A 10 -1.04 22.29 -58.07
N ALA A 11 -2.22 22.82 -57.73
CA ALA A 11 -3.38 22.84 -58.63
C ALA A 11 -3.10 23.64 -59.91
N ASP A 12 -2.40 24.77 -59.77
CA ASP A 12 -2.01 25.62 -60.90
C ASP A 12 -0.93 24.96 -61.78
N LEU A 13 0.04 24.27 -61.18
CA LEU A 13 1.06 23.45 -61.86
C LEU A 13 0.47 22.27 -62.64
N LEU A 14 -0.59 21.67 -62.13
CA LEU A 14 -1.34 20.59 -62.78
C LEU A 14 -2.27 21.13 -63.90
N GLY A 15 -2.33 22.45 -64.08
CA GLY A 15 -3.14 23.08 -65.11
C GLY A 15 -4.65 23.02 -64.86
N TYR A 16 -5.08 22.71 -63.64
CA TYR A 16 -6.50 22.70 -63.30
C TYR A 16 -7.08 24.13 -63.28
N ARG A 17 -8.24 24.32 -63.92
CA ARG A 17 -8.96 25.60 -63.95
C ARG A 17 -10.45 25.38 -63.73
N GLY A 18 -11.14 26.43 -63.26
CA GLY A 18 -12.59 26.41 -63.01
C GLY A 18 -12.97 25.31 -62.02
N GLU A 19 -14.04 24.58 -62.33
CA GLU A 19 -14.61 23.53 -61.46
C GLU A 19 -13.59 22.44 -61.09
N LYS A 20 -12.73 22.01 -62.03
CA LYS A 20 -11.70 20.99 -61.76
C LYS A 20 -10.70 21.43 -60.69
N ARG A 21 -10.40 22.73 -60.63
CA ARG A 21 -9.51 23.29 -59.60
C ARG A 21 -10.18 23.27 -58.24
N GLU A 22 -11.45 23.64 -58.18
CA GLU A 22 -12.22 23.64 -56.93
C GLU A 22 -12.40 22.22 -56.37
N GLU A 23 -12.67 21.24 -57.24
CA GLU A 23 -12.77 19.83 -56.84
C GLU A 23 -11.45 19.30 -56.27
N TYR A 24 -10.33 19.59 -56.94
CA TYR A 24 -9.00 19.20 -56.46
C TYR A 24 -8.70 19.81 -55.09
N LEU A 25 -8.94 21.11 -54.91
CA LEU A 25 -8.72 21.80 -53.64
C LEU A 25 -9.60 21.20 -52.54
N LYS A 26 -10.90 20.97 -52.80
CA LYS A 26 -11.81 20.32 -51.84
C LYS A 26 -11.32 18.93 -51.43
N GLN A 27 -10.88 18.12 -52.39
CA GLN A 27 -10.37 16.78 -52.10
C GLN A 27 -9.10 16.81 -51.25
N GLU A 28 -8.12 17.63 -51.61
CA GLU A 28 -6.87 17.74 -50.85
C GLU A 28 -7.11 18.25 -49.42
N PHE A 29 -7.98 19.24 -49.25
CA PHE A 29 -8.34 19.72 -47.93
C PHE A 29 -9.03 18.68 -47.08
N LYS A 30 -9.96 17.92 -47.66
CA LYS A 30 -10.61 16.82 -46.97
C LYS A 30 -9.60 15.76 -46.53
N LEU A 31 -8.64 15.44 -47.40
CA LEU A 31 -7.61 14.44 -47.15
C LEU A 31 -6.61 14.89 -46.07
N ILE A 32 -6.32 16.19 -46.00
CA ILE A 32 -5.52 16.78 -44.91
C ILE A 32 -6.29 16.74 -43.59
N ALA A 33 -7.59 17.08 -43.59
CA ALA A 33 -8.43 17.02 -42.40
C ALA A 33 -8.52 15.58 -41.85
N GLU A 34 -8.81 14.60 -42.69
CA GLU A 34 -8.86 13.18 -42.29
C GLU A 34 -7.50 12.69 -41.74
N ARG A 35 -6.38 13.14 -42.32
CA ARG A 35 -5.05 12.81 -41.81
C ARG A 35 -4.75 13.47 -40.46
N GLN A 36 -5.25 14.67 -40.22
CA GLN A 36 -5.11 15.34 -38.93
C GLN A 36 -5.93 14.63 -37.86
N GLU A 37 -7.21 14.35 -38.13
CA GLU A 37 -8.08 13.62 -37.20
C GLU A 37 -7.50 12.26 -36.83
N LYS A 38 -7.01 11.50 -37.82
CA LYS A 38 -6.37 10.19 -37.58
C LYS A 38 -5.11 10.30 -36.72
N LYS A 39 -4.33 11.37 -36.88
CA LYS A 39 -3.14 11.61 -36.05
C LYS A 39 -3.52 11.98 -34.62
N GLU A 40 -4.51 12.85 -34.45
CA GLU A 40 -5.01 13.21 -33.11
C GLU A 40 -5.63 12.02 -32.39
N GLU A 41 -6.33 11.15 -33.12
CA GLU A 41 -6.89 9.92 -32.55
C GLU A 41 -5.79 8.94 -32.14
N ALA A 42 -4.77 8.75 -32.98
CA ALA A 42 -3.61 7.92 -32.67
C ALA A 42 -2.84 8.47 -31.44
N GLU A 43 -2.61 9.77 -31.37
CA GLU A 43 -1.95 10.41 -30.23
C GLU A 43 -2.79 10.28 -28.95
N ARG A 44 -4.11 10.40 -29.06
CA ARG A 44 -5.04 10.18 -27.94
C ARG A 44 -5.01 8.73 -27.46
N GLN A 45 -4.94 7.76 -28.38
CA GLN A 45 -4.80 6.35 -28.02
C GLN A 45 -3.46 6.07 -27.36
N GLU A 46 -2.35 6.54 -27.95
CA GLU A 46 -1.01 6.37 -27.37
C GLU A 46 -0.91 6.99 -25.97
N ARG A 47 -1.51 8.16 -25.76
CA ARG A 47 -1.57 8.80 -24.44
C ARG A 47 -2.35 7.98 -23.42
N LYS A 48 -3.45 7.33 -23.84
CA LYS A 48 -4.24 6.44 -22.98
C LYS A 48 -3.45 5.18 -22.63
N GLU A 49 -2.88 4.51 -23.64
CA GLU A 49 -2.08 3.29 -23.44
C GLU A 49 -0.87 3.55 -22.55
N LYS A 50 -0.17 4.67 -22.75
CA LYS A 50 0.95 5.07 -21.90
C LYS A 50 0.50 5.34 -20.46
N GLY A 51 -0.64 6.00 -20.26
CA GLY A 51 -1.20 6.24 -18.94
C GLY A 51 -1.63 4.96 -18.22
N GLU A 52 -2.21 4.01 -18.95
CA GLU A 52 -2.56 2.69 -18.40
C GLU A 52 -1.33 1.85 -18.07
N ALA A 53 -0.31 1.85 -18.94
CA ALA A 53 0.95 1.15 -18.69
C ALA A 53 1.68 1.73 -17.47
N GLU A 54 1.72 3.06 -17.32
CA GLU A 54 2.31 3.72 -16.16
C GLU A 54 1.56 3.38 -14.87
N ARG A 55 0.22 3.37 -14.91
CA ARG A 55 -0.61 2.97 -13.77
C ARG A 55 -0.35 1.51 -13.37
N GLN A 56 -0.32 0.59 -14.33
CA GLN A 56 0.00 -0.81 -14.06
C GLN A 56 1.41 -0.99 -13.50
N ALA A 57 2.39 -0.24 -14.00
CA ALA A 57 3.75 -0.29 -13.49
C ALA A 57 3.83 0.19 -12.04
N ARG A 58 3.09 1.26 -11.70
CA ARG A 58 2.98 1.77 -10.34
C ARG A 58 2.31 0.77 -9.40
N GLU A 59 1.18 0.20 -9.81
CA GLU A 59 0.45 -0.80 -9.01
C GLU A 59 1.32 -2.04 -8.74
N LYS A 60 2.05 -2.54 -9.75
CA LYS A 60 3.01 -3.65 -9.57
C LYS A 60 4.13 -3.31 -8.60
N LYS A 61 4.65 -2.07 -8.65
CA LYS A 61 5.69 -1.62 -7.74
C LYS A 61 5.17 -1.53 -6.30
N GLU A 62 4.00 -0.93 -6.10
CA GLU A 62 3.37 -0.83 -4.78
C GLU A 62 3.05 -2.23 -4.20
N GLU A 63 2.62 -3.17 -5.05
CA GLU A 63 2.39 -4.55 -4.61
C GLU A 63 3.69 -5.28 -4.23
N ALA A 64 4.76 -5.10 -4.99
CA ALA A 64 6.08 -5.65 -4.68
C ALA A 64 6.61 -5.09 -3.35
N ASP A 65 6.56 -3.77 -3.17
CA ASP A 65 6.98 -3.09 -1.93
C ASP A 65 6.16 -3.57 -0.72
N ARG A 66 4.84 -3.77 -0.90
CA ARG A 66 3.97 -4.33 0.15
C ARG A 66 4.36 -5.76 0.50
N LYS A 67 4.63 -6.59 -0.50
CA LYS A 67 5.03 -7.99 -0.28
C LYS A 67 6.36 -8.07 0.47
N GLU A 68 7.34 -7.27 0.08
CA GLU A 68 8.64 -7.21 0.76
C GLU A 68 8.50 -6.77 2.23
N ARG A 69 7.66 -5.77 2.51
CA ARG A 69 7.38 -5.35 3.89
C ARG A 69 6.78 -6.47 4.73
N LEU A 70 5.81 -7.20 4.20
CA LEU A 70 5.18 -8.34 4.89
C LEU A 70 6.17 -9.48 5.12
N GLU A 71 7.06 -9.76 4.16
CA GLU A 71 8.11 -10.77 4.33
C GLU A 71 9.11 -10.35 5.43
N LEU A 72 9.55 -9.09 5.45
CA LEU A 72 10.42 -8.58 6.51
C LEU A 72 9.75 -8.63 7.89
N GLU A 73 8.47 -8.30 7.97
CA GLU A 73 7.71 -8.38 9.23
C GLU A 73 7.59 -9.82 9.74
N LYS A 74 7.31 -10.77 8.84
CA LYS A 74 7.31 -12.21 9.19
C LYS A 74 8.66 -12.67 9.70
N ILE A 75 9.76 -12.30 9.04
CA ILE A 75 11.12 -12.66 9.48
C ILE A 75 11.41 -12.09 10.86
N LYS A 76 11.01 -10.84 11.14
CA LYS A 76 11.17 -10.23 12.46
C LYS A 76 10.38 -10.96 13.54
N LEU A 77 9.11 -11.28 13.26
CA LEU A 77 8.25 -12.00 14.19
C LEU A 77 8.81 -13.40 14.48
N ASP A 78 9.26 -14.12 13.46
CA ASP A 78 9.89 -15.44 13.62
C ASP A 78 11.17 -15.37 14.45
N ALA A 79 11.99 -14.33 14.26
CA ALA A 79 13.19 -14.11 15.06
C ALA A 79 12.86 -13.82 16.52
N GLU A 80 11.82 -13.00 16.78
CA GLU A 80 11.35 -12.69 18.12
C GLU A 80 10.78 -13.93 18.82
N MET A 81 9.99 -14.75 18.12
CA MET A 81 9.47 -16.01 18.64
C MET A 81 10.59 -16.98 19.01
N LYS A 82 11.61 -17.14 18.15
CA LYS A 82 12.78 -17.99 18.46
C LYS A 82 13.55 -17.47 19.68
N LEU A 83 13.69 -16.16 19.81
CA LEU A 83 14.37 -15.56 20.95
C LEU A 83 13.58 -15.77 22.26
N LEU A 84 12.24 -15.68 22.21
CA LEU A 84 11.37 -15.99 23.34
C LEU A 84 11.44 -17.47 23.72
N GLN A 85 11.42 -18.38 22.74
CA GLN A 85 11.59 -19.82 22.99
C GLN A 85 12.92 -20.11 23.68
N ALA A 86 14.03 -19.57 23.15
CA ALA A 86 15.35 -19.73 23.76
C ALA A 86 15.43 -19.17 25.19
N LYS A 87 14.75 -18.04 25.47
CA LYS A 87 14.65 -17.49 26.83
C LYS A 87 13.87 -18.41 27.77
N ILE A 88 12.75 -18.97 27.31
CA ILE A 88 11.93 -19.91 28.08
C ILE A 88 12.73 -21.17 28.38
N GLU A 89 13.39 -21.77 27.38
CA GLU A 89 14.25 -22.95 27.55
C GLU A 89 15.39 -22.67 28.55
N ALA A 90 16.05 -21.52 28.46
CA ALA A 90 17.10 -21.12 29.40
C ALA A 90 16.57 -20.92 30.83
N MET A 91 15.33 -20.44 31.00
CA MET A 91 14.69 -20.34 32.32
C MET A 91 14.32 -21.71 32.89
N ILE A 92 13.86 -22.64 32.04
CA ILE A 92 13.54 -24.01 32.46
C ILE A 92 14.82 -24.72 32.92
N ILE A 93 15.92 -24.63 32.17
CA ILE A 93 17.21 -25.23 32.56
C ILE A 93 17.74 -24.63 33.87
N LYS A 94 17.56 -23.32 34.11
CA LYS A 94 17.96 -22.67 35.37
C LYS A 94 17.08 -23.06 36.57
N ASN A 95 15.83 -23.47 36.32
CA ASN A 95 14.87 -23.85 37.35
C ASN A 95 14.74 -25.38 37.51
N GLU A 96 15.44 -26.20 36.72
CA GLU A 96 15.60 -27.61 37.07
C GLU A 96 16.42 -27.69 38.36
N PRO A 97 15.83 -28.17 39.48
CA PRO A 97 16.62 -28.46 40.66
C PRO A 97 17.53 -29.63 40.27
N ASP A 98 18.83 -29.35 40.30
CA ASP A 98 19.89 -30.34 40.13
C ASP A 98 19.50 -31.62 40.88
N GLY A 99 19.28 -32.70 40.13
CA GLY A 99 18.81 -34.01 40.59
C GLY A 99 19.87 -34.75 41.40
N SER A 100 20.48 -34.07 42.37
CA SER A 100 21.59 -34.51 43.18
C SER A 100 21.52 -33.83 44.54
N SER A 101 20.58 -34.25 45.38
CA SER A 101 20.90 -34.72 46.73
C SER A 101 19.64 -35.26 47.39
N ALA A 102 19.54 -36.59 47.43
CA ALA A 102 18.78 -37.26 48.46
C ALA A 102 19.26 -36.75 49.82
N ARG A 103 18.38 -36.09 50.59
CA ARG A 103 18.22 -36.29 52.03
C ARG A 103 17.10 -35.40 52.57
N SER A 104 16.20 -36.07 53.27
CA SER A 104 15.22 -35.51 54.18
C SER A 104 15.77 -34.37 55.04
N SER A 105 15.07 -33.23 55.04
CA SER A 105 14.87 -32.49 56.28
C SER A 105 13.64 -31.62 56.13
N ASP A 106 12.60 -32.07 56.84
CA ASP A 106 11.51 -31.26 57.35
C ASP A 106 12.03 -29.90 57.85
N ALA A 107 11.84 -28.86 57.04
CA ALA A 107 12.05 -27.48 57.43
C ALA A 107 11.08 -26.63 56.62
N GLY A 108 10.00 -26.20 57.27
CA GLY A 108 8.95 -25.37 56.71
C GLY A 108 9.49 -24.08 56.08
N ALA A 109 9.85 -24.17 54.79
CA ALA A 109 10.16 -23.03 53.95
C ALA A 109 8.85 -22.26 53.73
N LYS A 110 8.62 -21.23 54.54
CA LYS A 110 7.51 -20.30 54.36
C LYS A 110 7.72 -19.59 53.02
N HIS A 111 7.01 -20.05 52.00
CA HIS A 111 6.95 -19.36 50.71
C HIS A 111 6.58 -17.88 50.95
N PRO A 112 7.13 -16.93 50.18
CA PRO A 112 6.71 -15.53 50.26
C PRO A 112 5.19 -15.51 50.06
N LYS A 113 4.45 -14.97 51.04
CA LYS A 113 3.00 -14.83 50.89
C LYS A 113 2.76 -13.92 49.69
N LEU A 114 2.05 -14.44 48.69
CA LEU A 114 1.53 -13.61 47.62
C LEU A 114 0.76 -12.44 48.24
N PRO A 115 0.87 -11.22 47.70
CA PRO A 115 0.01 -10.11 48.11
C PRO A 115 -1.45 -10.59 48.11
N SER A 116 -2.17 -10.34 49.20
CA SER A 116 -3.58 -10.69 49.28
C SER A 116 -4.32 -9.97 48.16
N PHE A 117 -5.04 -10.70 47.32
CA PHE A 117 -5.98 -10.12 46.37
C PHE A 117 -6.98 -9.26 47.15
N GLN A 118 -6.99 -7.95 46.89
CA GLN A 118 -7.97 -7.03 47.46
C GLN A 118 -9.12 -6.93 46.47
N ASP A 119 -10.14 -7.74 46.69
CA ASP A 119 -11.41 -7.69 45.97
C ASP A 119 -12.09 -6.33 46.26
N GLY A 120 -12.51 -5.60 45.22
CA GLY A 120 -13.15 -4.27 45.35
C GLY A 120 -12.19 -3.06 45.41
N ARG A 121 -10.94 -3.24 44.99
CA ARG A 121 -9.93 -2.15 44.96
C ARG A 121 -9.07 -2.22 43.71
N ASP A 122 -9.64 -2.71 42.62
CA ASP A 122 -8.96 -2.67 41.33
C ASP A 122 -9.08 -1.26 40.71
N ASP A 123 -8.23 -0.98 39.72
CA ASP A 123 -8.22 0.33 39.05
C ASP A 123 -9.56 0.64 38.34
N LEU A 124 -10.35 -0.40 38.05
CA LEU A 124 -11.66 -0.30 37.41
C LEU A 124 -12.70 0.25 38.40
N ASP A 125 -12.73 -0.24 39.63
CA ASP A 125 -13.60 0.23 40.72
C ASP A 125 -13.32 1.71 41.05
N ILE A 126 -12.05 2.11 41.03
CA ILE A 126 -11.63 3.50 41.24
C ILE A 126 -12.15 4.39 40.09
N TRP A 127 -12.07 3.90 38.86
CA TRP A 127 -12.58 4.63 37.69
C TRP A 127 -14.10 4.77 37.73
N LEU A 128 -14.83 3.70 38.07
CA LEU A 128 -16.28 3.70 38.24
C LEU A 128 -16.72 4.69 39.33
N THR A 129 -16.08 4.67 40.50
CA THR A 129 -16.41 5.60 41.60
C THR A 129 -16.21 7.06 41.20
N ARG A 130 -15.17 7.37 40.42
CA ARG A 130 -14.93 8.73 39.93
C ARG A 130 -16.00 9.16 38.93
N PHE A 131 -16.42 8.24 38.07
CA PHE A 131 -17.46 8.48 37.09
C PHE A 131 -18.82 8.71 37.75
N GLU A 132 -19.20 7.89 38.73
CA GLU A 132 -20.45 8.04 39.49
C GLU A 132 -20.51 9.38 40.22
N ARG A 133 -19.42 9.78 40.91
CA ARG A 133 -19.35 11.10 41.56
C ARG A 133 -19.48 12.27 40.59
N PHE A 134 -18.92 12.14 39.39
CA PHE A 134 -19.03 13.17 38.38
C PHE A 134 -20.47 13.28 37.86
N ALA A 135 -21.11 12.14 37.59
CA ALA A 135 -22.51 12.08 37.17
C ALA A 135 -23.49 12.60 38.23
N GLU A 136 -23.20 12.42 39.52
CA GLU A 136 -23.99 13.00 40.62
C GLU A 136 -23.80 14.52 40.79
N SER A 137 -22.67 15.07 40.33
CA SER A 137 -22.37 16.51 40.44
C SER A 137 -22.88 17.36 39.27
N ASP A 138 -23.22 16.73 38.14
CA ASP A 138 -23.68 17.37 36.89
C ASP A 138 -25.22 17.27 36.69
N GLY A 139 -25.97 17.00 37.78
CA GLY A 139 -27.43 16.91 37.81
C GLY A 139 -28.11 18.08 38.53
#